data_AF-A0AB39U8A5-F1
#
_entry.id   AF-A0AB39U8A5-F1
#
_cell.length_a   1.000
_cell.length_b   1.000
_cell.length_c   1.000
_cell.angle_alpha   90.00
_cell.angle_beta   90.00
_cell.angle_gamma   90.00
#
_symmetry.space_group_name_H-M   'P 1'
#
loop_
_entity.id
_entity.type
_entity.pdbx_description
1 polymer ?
#
loop_
_entity_poly.entity_id
_entity_poly.type
_entity_poly.pdbx_seq_one_letter_code
_entity_poly.pdbx_strand_id
1 'polypeptide(L)'
;MSSRMVFARSAERHGFTVADVLFAYQHPIRRRLLVRGGERYLKFTGRHHGDPLVPSIEVMMKIMPGRGIVVFHVNAEQGNFWDKD
;
A
#
# COMPACT_ATOMS: atom_id res chain seq x y z
N MET A 1 12.42 0.33 17.41
CA MET A 1 10.94 0.35 17.58
C MET A 1 10.32 -0.37 16.40
N SER A 2 9.61 -1.48 16.63
CA SER A 2 8.92 -2.21 15.55
C SER A 2 7.63 -1.47 15.23
N SER A 3 7.57 -0.77 14.09
CA SER A 3 6.37 -0.11 13.62
C SER A 3 5.36 -1.18 13.19
N ARG A 4 4.24 -1.32 13.91
CA ARG A 4 3.17 -2.27 13.58
C ARG A 4 2.46 -1.83 12.29
N MET A 5 2.40 -2.71 11.29
CA MET A 5 1.57 -2.53 10.09
C MET A 5 0.24 -3.27 10.29
N VAL A 6 -0.89 -2.60 10.01
CA VAL A 6 -2.23 -3.17 10.16
C VAL A 6 -3.04 -2.90 8.89
N PHE A 7 -3.79 -3.90 8.44
CA PHE A 7 -4.71 -3.78 7.31
C PHE A 7 -6.05 -3.27 7.84
N ALA A 8 -6.61 -2.26 7.17
CA ALA A 8 -8.01 -1.94 7.38
C ALA A 8 -8.87 -3.06 6.77
N ARG A 9 -10.08 -3.26 7.31
CA ARG A 9 -11.03 -4.28 6.85
C ARG A 9 -11.31 -4.22 5.33
N SER A 10 -11.17 -3.05 4.70
CA SER A 10 -11.30 -2.87 3.26
C SER A 10 -10.16 -3.50 2.46
N ALA A 11 -8.95 -3.52 3.00
CA ALA A 11 -7.75 -4.05 2.36
C ALA A 11 -7.62 -5.57 2.51
N GLU A 12 -8.22 -6.17 3.53
CA GLU A 12 -8.18 -7.64 3.78
C GLU A 12 -8.91 -8.45 2.69
N ARG A 13 -9.77 -7.81 1.89
CA ARG A 13 -10.67 -8.50 0.93
C ARG A 13 -9.96 -9.13 -0.27
N HIS A 14 -8.72 -8.74 -0.55
CA HIS A 14 -8.03 -9.11 -1.79
C HIS A 14 -6.93 -10.16 -1.59
N GLY A 15 -6.79 -10.74 -0.40
CA GLY A 15 -5.86 -11.85 -0.13
C GLY A 15 -4.37 -11.46 -0.04
N PHE A 16 -4.02 -10.19 -0.23
CA PHE A 16 -2.66 -9.70 -0.09
C PHE A 16 -2.21 -9.64 1.37
N THR A 17 -0.94 -9.97 1.60
CA THR A 17 -0.32 -10.04 2.93
C THR A 17 0.55 -8.80 3.23
N VAL A 18 0.96 -8.68 4.50
CA VAL A 18 1.98 -7.68 4.90
C VAL A 18 3.27 -7.86 4.10
N ALA A 19 3.67 -9.11 3.79
CA ALA A 19 4.89 -9.39 3.05
C ALA A 19 4.81 -8.83 1.61
N ASP A 20 3.65 -8.97 0.96
CA ASP A 20 3.44 -8.45 -0.39
C ASP A 20 3.56 -6.92 -0.42
N VAL A 21 2.96 -6.25 0.56
CA VAL A 21 3.05 -4.79 0.70
C VAL A 21 4.49 -4.32 0.98
N LEU A 22 5.22 -5.04 1.84
CA LEU A 22 6.62 -4.73 2.13
C LEU A 22 7.50 -4.94 0.89
N PHE A 23 7.30 -6.03 0.15
CA PHE A 23 8.03 -6.29 -1.08
C PHE A 23 7.77 -5.22 -2.13
N ALA A 24 6.50 -4.84 -2.34
CA ALA A 24 6.12 -3.77 -3.25
C ALA A 24 6.71 -2.42 -2.83
N TYR A 25 6.78 -2.14 -1.52
CA TYR A 25 7.40 -0.92 -1.01
C TYR A 25 8.91 -0.87 -1.26
N GLN A 26 9.60 -2.01 -1.15
CA GLN A 26 11.02 -2.14 -1.45
C GLN A 26 11.32 -2.08 -2.96
N HIS A 27 10.36 -2.47 -3.80
CA HIS A 27 10.49 -2.49 -5.27
C HIS A 27 9.45 -1.57 -5.93
N PRO A 28 9.51 -0.24 -5.69
CA PRO A 28 8.49 0.68 -6.18
C PRO A 28 8.61 0.87 -7.69
N ILE A 29 7.46 0.89 -8.37
CA ILE A 29 7.33 1.32 -9.76
C ILE A 29 6.99 2.82 -9.79
N ARG A 30 6.05 3.24 -8.93
CA ARG A 30 5.61 4.63 -8.79
C ARG A 30 5.16 4.89 -7.37
N ARG A 31 5.49 6.06 -6.81
CA ARG A 31 5.06 6.46 -5.45
C ARG A 31 4.78 7.96 -5.36
N ARG A 32 3.84 8.34 -4.49
CA ARG A 32 3.50 9.73 -4.15
C ARG A 32 3.18 9.83 -2.66
N LEU A 33 3.84 10.77 -1.99
CA LEU A 33 3.45 11.19 -0.64
C LEU A 33 2.32 12.21 -0.75
N LEU A 34 1.27 12.03 0.04
CA LEU A 34 0.09 12.89 0.09
C LEU A 34 -0.08 13.40 1.51
N VAL A 35 -0.52 14.65 1.65
CA VAL A 35 -0.88 15.25 2.95
C VAL A 35 -2.35 15.65 2.91
N ARG A 36 -3.16 15.10 3.81
CA ARG A 36 -4.60 15.42 3.93
C ARG A 36 -4.98 15.64 5.38
N GLY A 37 -5.53 16.80 5.70
CA GLY A 37 -5.91 17.12 7.09
C GLY A 37 -4.76 17.02 8.09
N GLY A 38 -3.52 17.33 7.67
CA GLY A 38 -2.31 17.20 8.50
C GLY A 38 -1.73 15.78 8.58
N GLU A 39 -2.40 14.79 8.00
CA GLU A 39 -2.00 13.38 8.04
C GLU A 39 -1.21 13.01 6.78
N ARG A 40 -0.24 12.10 6.94
CA ARG A 40 0.63 11.64 5.84
C ARG A 40 0.16 10.30 5.29
N TYR A 41 -0.04 10.28 3.98
CA TYR A 41 -0.42 9.08 3.24
C TYR A 41 0.66 8.78 2.19
N LEU A 42 0.91 7.50 1.97
CA LEU A 42 1.74 7.03 0.87
C LEU A 42 0.87 6.23 -0.08
N LYS A 43 0.83 6.70 -1.33
CA LYS A 43 0.19 6.04 -2.46
C LYS A 43 1.28 5.50 -3.36
N PHE A 44 1.27 4.21 -3.69
CA PHE A 44 2.29 3.64 -4.55
C PHE A 44 1.82 2.41 -5.29
N THR A 45 2.51 2.11 -6.39
CA THR A 45 2.46 0.84 -7.11
C THR A 45 3.86 0.24 -7.02
N GLY A 46 3.94 -1.03 -6.67
CA GLY A 46 5.20 -1.77 -6.57
C GLY A 46 5.07 -3.17 -7.15
N ARG A 47 6.21 -3.81 -7.40
CA ARG A 47 6.23 -5.19 -7.87
C ARG A 47 5.60 -6.13 -6.85
N HIS A 48 5.07 -7.25 -7.31
CA HIS A 48 4.54 -8.32 -6.47
C HIS A 48 5.35 -9.61 -6.71
N HIS A 49 5.47 -10.43 -5.66
CA HIS A 49 6.33 -11.63 -5.68
C HIS A 49 5.57 -12.94 -5.43
N GLY A 50 4.29 -12.87 -5.05
CA GLY A 50 3.49 -14.05 -4.71
C GLY A 50 2.83 -14.74 -5.91
N ASP A 51 2.51 -14.00 -6.98
CA ASP A 51 1.74 -14.50 -8.12
C ASP A 51 2.26 -13.92 -9.45
N PRO A 52 2.76 -14.75 -10.39
CA PRO A 52 3.20 -14.32 -11.72
C PRO A 52 2.11 -13.63 -12.56
N LEU A 53 0.83 -13.89 -12.30
CA LEU A 53 -0.31 -13.27 -13.00
C LEU A 53 -0.62 -11.87 -12.44
N VAL A 54 -0.08 -11.52 -11.28
CA VAL A 54 -0.18 -10.18 -10.68
C VAL A 54 1.23 -9.60 -10.61
N PRO A 55 1.71 -8.92 -11.67
CA PRO A 55 3.09 -8.42 -11.73
C PRO A 55 3.36 -7.28 -10.74
N SER A 56 2.30 -6.58 -10.34
CA SER A 56 2.36 -5.40 -9.48
C SER A 56 1.08 -5.22 -8.69
N ILE A 57 1.23 -4.59 -7.52
CA ILE A 57 0.12 -4.19 -6.66
C ILE A 57 0.14 -2.69 -6.42
N GLU A 58 -1.05 -2.13 -6.26
CA GLU A 58 -1.30 -0.76 -5.85
C GLU A 58 -1.67 -0.72 -4.36
N VAL A 59 -1.13 0.27 -3.65
CA VAL A 59 -1.24 0.37 -2.20
C VAL A 59 -1.46 1.82 -1.78
N MET A 60 -2.42 2.02 -0.87
CA MET A 60 -2.63 3.28 -0.15
C MET A 60 -2.52 3.02 1.35
N MET A 61 -1.56 3.69 1.99
CA MET A 61 -1.33 3.58 3.42
C MET A 61 -1.25 4.95 4.12
N LYS A 62 -1.59 5.02 5.40
CA LYS A 62 -1.34 6.17 6.28
C LYS A 62 -0.19 5.85 7.22
N ILE A 63 0.70 6.81 7.36
CA ILE A 63 1.84 6.75 8.26
C ILE A 63 1.43 7.51 9.54
N MET A 64 1.35 6.81 10.67
CA MET A 64 1.04 7.41 11.97
C MET A 64 2.30 7.42 12.83
N PRO A 65 2.98 8.57 13.01
CA PRO A 65 4.20 8.67 13.79
C PRO A 65 4.02 8.08 15.20
N GLY A 66 4.92 7.18 15.61
CA GLY A 66 4.87 6.52 16.91
C GLY A 66 3.76 5.49 17.10
N ARG A 67 2.83 5.32 16.13
CA ARG A 67 1.70 4.38 16.22
C ARG A 67 1.73 3.25 15.19
N GLY A 68 2.38 3.48 14.04
CA GLY A 68 2.56 2.46 13.00
C GLY A 68 1.99 2.87 11.64
N ILE A 69 1.73 1.88 10.80
CA ILE A 69 1.25 2.05 9.43
C ILE A 69 -0.11 1.38 9.29
N VAL A 70 -1.08 2.09 8.69
CA VAL A 70 -2.39 1.51 8.35
C VAL A 70 -2.52 1.43 6.85
N VAL A 71 -2.76 0.25 6.32
CA VAL A 71 -2.97 -0.01 4.90
C VAL A 71 -4.48 -0.05 4.63
N PHE A 72 -4.99 0.88 3.82
CA PHE A 72 -6.43 0.97 3.53
C PHE A 72 -6.83 0.33 2.21
N HIS A 73 -5.87 0.26 1.29
CA HIS A 73 -6.04 -0.27 -0.05
C HIS A 73 -4.82 -1.11 -0.40
N VAL A 74 -5.07 -2.33 -0.85
CA VAL A 74 -4.11 -3.16 -1.57
C VAL A 74 -4.89 -3.89 -2.64
N ASN A 75 -4.45 -3.77 -3.89
CA ASN A 75 -5.06 -4.51 -4.99
C ASN A 75 -3.99 -4.83 -6.06
N ALA A 76 -4.31 -5.74 -6.99
CA ALA A 76 -3.57 -5.82 -8.24
C ALA A 76 -3.65 -4.46 -8.97
N GLU A 77 -2.61 -4.08 -9.71
CA GLU A 77 -2.58 -2.79 -10.41
C GLU A 77 -3.79 -2.62 -11.35
N GLN A 78 -4.53 -1.51 -11.17
CA GLN A 78 -5.68 -1.12 -11.97
C GLN A 78 -5.43 0.27 -12.60
N GLY A 79 -5.95 0.48 -13.81
CA GLY A 79 -5.69 1.70 -14.58
C GLY A 79 -6.14 3.01 -13.90
N ASN A 80 -7.15 2.94 -13.03
CA ASN A 80 -7.77 4.13 -12.43
C ASN A 80 -7.21 4.51 -11.05
N PHE A 81 -6.28 3.73 -10.49
CA PHE A 81 -5.78 3.99 -9.14
C PHE A 81 -5.07 5.32 -9.06
N TRP A 82 -4.26 5.67 -10.06
CA TRP A 82 -3.53 6.93 -10.09
C TRP A 82 -4.38 8.15 -10.43
N ASP A 83 -5.54 7.95 -11.03
CA ASP A 83 -6.45 9.02 -11.47
C ASP A 83 -7.33 9.55 -10.34
N LYS A 84 -7.49 8.76 -9.26
CA LYS A 84 -8.29 9.12 -8.09
C LYS A 84 -7.39 9.68 -6.99
N ASP A 85 -7.66 10.89 -6.55
CA ASP A 85 -7.09 11.42 -5.30
C ASP A 85 -8.11 11.30 -4.17
#